data_AF-A0A952LHN9-F1
#
_entry.id   AF-A0A952LHN9-F1
#
_cell.length_a   1.000
_cell.length_b   1.000
_cell.length_c   1.000
_cell.angle_alpha   90.00
_cell.angle_beta   90.00
_cell.angle_gamma   90.00
#
_symmetry.space_group_name_H-M   'P 1'
#
loop_
_entity.id
_entity.type
_entity.pdbx_description
1 polymer ?
#
loop_
_entity_poly.entity_id
_entity_poly.type
_entity_poly.pdbx_seq_one_letter_code
_entity_poly.pdbx_strand_id
1 'polypeptide(L)' 'MTNQIKLQSIFISKSESFVIINNTILKEGQQIQDYKIVKIFEDKVKIKNVKTGETRWLKLFQ' A
#
# COMPACT_ATOMS: atom_id res chain seq x y z
N MET A 1 -4.99 16.86 11.89
CA MET A 1 -4.49 15.49 12.16
C MET A 1 -4.01 14.92 10.84
N THR A 2 -2.71 14.73 10.68
CA THR A 2 -2.13 14.24 9.41
C THR A 2 -2.35 12.72 9.38
N ASN A 3 -3.34 12.25 8.61
CA ASN A 3 -3.56 10.83 8.39
C ASN A 3 -2.43 10.28 7.49
N GLN A 4 -1.27 10.06 8.09
CA GLN A 4 -0.12 9.50 7.39
C GLN A 4 -0.35 8.00 7.19
N ILE A 5 -0.13 7.54 5.96
CA ILE A 5 -0.20 6.12 5.62
C ILE A 5 1.18 5.53 5.85
N LYS A 6 1.29 4.57 6.77
CA LYS A 6 2.55 3.90 7.12
C LYS A 6 2.53 2.47 6.62
N LEU A 7 3.47 2.14 5.74
CA LEU A 7 3.72 0.77 5.32
C LEU A 7 4.57 0.07 6.39
N GLN A 8 4.02 -0.96 6.99
CA GLN A 8 4.65 -1.71 8.09
C GLN A 8 5.30 -3.00 7.62
N SER A 9 4.66 -3.70 6.67
CA SER A 9 5.17 -4.98 6.17
C SER A 9 4.69 -5.24 4.75
N ILE A 10 5.48 -6.03 4.02
CA ILE A 10 5.17 -6.54 2.68
C ILE A 10 5.33 -8.05 2.75
N PHE A 11 4.37 -8.79 2.21
CA PHE A 11 4.46 -10.23 2.01
C PHE A 11 4.21 -10.55 0.54
N ILE A 12 5.13 -11.29 -0.07
CA ILE A 12 5.01 -11.76 -1.44
C ILE A 12 5.35 -13.25 -1.47
N SER A 13 4.47 -14.03 -2.07
CA SER A 13 4.66 -15.44 -2.37
C SER A 13 4.28 -15.72 -3.82
N LYS A 14 4.50 -16.95 -4.29
CA LYS A 14 4.11 -17.37 -5.65
C LYS A 14 2.59 -17.29 -5.90
N SER A 15 1.79 -17.42 -4.85
CA SER A 15 0.33 -17.56 -4.94
C SER A 15 -0.41 -16.33 -4.46
N GLU A 16 0.18 -15.58 -3.53
CA GLU A 16 -0.46 -14.41 -2.91
C GLU A 16 0.54 -13.32 -2.58
N SER A 17 0.09 -12.07 -2.70
CA SER A 17 0.79 -10.88 -2.21
C SER A 17 -0.16 -10.03 -1.35
N PHE A 18 0.34 -9.53 -0.23
CA PHE A 18 -0.38 -8.60 0.63
C PHE A 18 0.57 -7.66 1.36
N VAL A 19 0.03 -6.56 1.87
CA VAL A 19 0.77 -5.54 2.60
C VAL A 19 0.04 -5.20 3.89
N ILE A 20 0.79 -4.79 4.91
CA ILE A 20 0.23 -4.28 6.16
C ILE A 20 0.45 -2.76 6.18
N ILE A 21 -0.65 -2.02 6.15
CA ILE A 21 -0.67 -0.57 6.17
C ILE A 21 -1.61 -0.11 7.29
N ASN A 22 -1.11 0.69 8.23
CA ASN A 22 -1.88 1.16 9.40
C ASN A 22 -2.63 0.01 10.10
N ASN A 23 -1.93 -1.09 10.38
CA ASN A 23 -2.44 -2.31 11.02
C ASN A 23 -3.54 -3.04 10.22
N THR A 24 -3.73 -2.71 8.94
CA THR A 24 -4.71 -3.33 8.05
C THR A 24 -4.00 -4.13 6.96
N ILE A 25 -4.44 -5.37 6.74
CA ILE A 25 -3.95 -6.22 5.65
C ILE A 25 -4.69 -5.85 4.37
N LEU A 26 -3.94 -5.55 3.30
CA LEU A 26 -4.48 -5.15 2.00
C LEU A 26 -3.81 -5.92 0.87
N LYS A 27 -4.57 -6.19 -0.19
CA LYS A 27 -4.12 -6.79 -1.45
C LYS A 27 -4.16 -5.76 -2.59
N GLU A 28 -3.56 -6.11 -3.73
CA GLU A 28 -3.71 -5.30 -4.95
C GLU A 28 -5.18 -5.08 -5.31
N GLY A 29 -5.51 -3.86 -5.73
CA GLY A 29 -6.87 -3.45 -6.04
C GLY A 29 -7.68 -2.97 -4.84
N GLN A 30 -7.29 -3.27 -3.60
CA GLN A 30 -8.00 -2.78 -2.41
C GLN A 30 -7.63 -1.33 -2.10
N GLN A 31 -8.50 -0.67 -1.33
CA GLN A 31 -8.38 0.75 -0.98
C GLN A 31 -8.24 0.93 0.53
N ILE A 32 -7.40 1.89 0.93
CA ILE A 32 -7.30 2.38 2.30
C ILE A 32 -7.32 3.91 2.28
N GLN A 33 -8.27 4.49 3.02
CA GLN A 33 -8.55 5.93 2.98
C GLN A 33 -8.77 6.39 1.52
N ASP A 34 -8.00 7.39 1.06
CA ASP A 34 -8.07 7.93 -0.30
C ASP A 34 -7.12 7.23 -1.29
N TYR A 35 -6.51 6.10 -0.92
CA TYR A 35 -5.48 5.45 -1.74
C TYR A 35 -5.82 4.02 -2.09
N LYS A 36 -5.72 3.68 -3.38
CA LYS A 36 -5.82 2.32 -3.91
C LYS A 36 -4.45 1.68 -4.03
N ILE A 37 -4.31 0.43 -3.61
CA ILE A 37 -3.13 -0.39 -3.87
C ILE A 37 -3.13 -0.77 -5.34
N VAL A 38 -2.17 -0.26 -6.11
CA VAL A 38 -2.05 -0.53 -7.54
C VAL A 38 -1.20 -1.76 -7.78
N LYS A 39 -0.06 -1.86 -7.07
CA LYS A 39 0.88 -2.96 -7.24
C LYS A 39 1.77 -3.12 -6.01
N ILE A 40 2.07 -4.36 -5.63
CA ILE A 40 2.93 -4.72 -4.51
C ILE A 40 4.25 -5.27 -5.06
N PHE A 41 5.37 -4.69 -4.65
CA PHE A 41 6.72 -5.15 -4.96
C PHE A 41 7.43 -5.53 -3.66
N GLU A 42 8.53 -6.28 -3.75
CA GLU A 42 9.24 -6.82 -2.58
C GLU A 42 9.73 -5.73 -1.61
N ASP A 43 10.09 -4.56 -2.13
CA ASP A 43 10.67 -3.44 -1.37
C ASP A 43 9.72 -2.25 -1.18
N LYS A 44 8.65 -2.17 -1.97
CA LYS A 44 7.77 -0.99 -2.06
C LYS A 44 6.39 -1.31 -2.60
N VAL A 45 5.47 -0.38 -2.39
CA VAL A 45 4.08 -0.51 -2.82
C VAL A 45 3.69 0.71 -3.64
N LYS A 46 3.15 0.47 -4.83
CA LYS A 46 2.58 1.51 -5.68
C LYS A 46 1.15 1.78 -5.23
N ILE A 47 0.87 3.00 -4.85
CA ILE A 47 -0.49 3.43 -4.47
C ILE A 47 -0.93 4.63 -5.30
N LYS A 48 -2.23 4.72 -5.57
CA LYS A 48 -2.84 5.81 -6.33
C LYS A 48 -3.90 6.50 -5.49
N ASN A 49 -3.81 7.81 -5.35
CA ASN A 49 -4.87 8.61 -4.74
C ASN A 49 -6.10 8.56 -5.66
N VAL A 50 -7.24 8.10 -5.16
CA VAL A 50 -8.46 7.95 -5.97
C VAL A 50 -9.15 9.29 -6.25
N LYS A 51 -8.89 10.31 -5.44
CA LYS A 51 -9.45 11.67 -5.61
C LYS A 51 -8.64 12.50 -6.61
N THR A 52 -7.32 12.48 -6.51
CA THR A 52 -6.43 13.32 -7.35
C THR A 52 -5.86 12.58 -8.55
N GLY A 53 -5.92 11.24 -8.56
CA GLY A 53 -5.28 10.40 -9.57
C GLY A 53 -3.75 10.28 -9.40
N GLU A 54 -3.16 11.00 -8.45
CA GLU A 54 -1.72 11.01 -8.21
C GLU A 54 -1.23 9.64 -7.77
N THR A 55 -0.06 9.22 -8.27
CA THR A 55 0.55 7.95 -7.91
C THR A 55 1.80 8.21 -7.09
N ARG A 56 1.96 7.46 -5.99
CA ARG A 56 3.14 7.53 -5.12
C ARG A 56 3.64 6.15 -4.73
N TRP A 57 4.88 6.10 -4.28
CA TRP A 57 5.54 4.91 -3.77
C TRP A 57 5.58 4.93 -2.25
N LEU A 58 5.05 3.89 -1.61
CA LEU A 58 5.28 3.63 -0.19
C LEU A 58 6.47 2.67 -0.04
N LYS A 59 7.39 3.03 0.84
CA LYS A 59 8.52 2.17 1.24
C LYS A 59 8.32 1.71 2.68
N LEU A 60 8.91 0.58 3.03
CA LEU A 60 8.92 0.11 4.42
C LEU A 60 9.51 1.20 5.31
N PHE A 61 8.81 1.51 6.39
CA PHE A 61 9.31 2.44 7.38
C PHE A 61 10.35 1.68 8.22
N GLN A 62 11.64 1.98 8.01
CA GLN A 62 12.73 1.50 8.85
C GLN A 62 12.84 2.32 10.13
#